data_AF-A0A8T5MB20-F1
#
_entry.id   AF-A0A8T5MB20-F1
#
_cell.length_a   1.000
_cell.length_b   1.000
_cell.length_c   1.000
_cell.angle_alpha   90.00
_cell.angle_beta   90.00
_cell.angle_gamma   90.00
#
_symmetry.space_group_name_H-M   'P 1'
#
loop_
_entity.id
_entity.type
_entity.pdbx_description
1 polymer ?
#
loop_
_entity_poly.entity_id
_entity_poly.type
_entity_poly.pdbx_seq_one_letter_code
_entity_poly.pdbx_strand_id
1 'polypeptide(L)'
;MMATSKEKKWLQEGKQSKITKEIKAIAKKFTGNEFEKVRSIFLWINKNIKNAPKNQNTIKIFAKRSASKIIKDGWHTGCHDIAVIFVTLARASNIPTKYIEGIDKINPHNRGHCVAEVYISKSWMLADATKNSLYFLPTRSSFYQQNYILGIGLDSWDVGIKSFKDWKEHSQRVKRAVKRIQKT
;
A
#
# COMPACT_ATOMS: atom_id res chain seq x y z
N MET A 1 24.54 4.13 -10.02
CA MET A 1 23.69 4.47 -11.19
C MET A 1 22.24 4.60 -10.75
N MET A 2 21.55 5.66 -11.17
CA MET A 2 20.22 6.07 -10.69
C MET A 2 19.05 5.32 -11.38
N ALA A 3 17.84 5.36 -10.80
CA ALA A 3 16.60 4.85 -11.41
C ALA A 3 16.34 5.46 -12.80
N THR A 4 15.76 4.70 -13.74
CA THR A 4 15.45 5.20 -15.09
C THR A 4 14.20 6.08 -15.06
N SER A 5 13.88 6.75 -16.18
CA SER A 5 12.66 7.57 -16.32
C SER A 5 11.38 6.78 -15.98
N LYS A 6 11.35 5.47 -16.29
CA LYS A 6 10.22 4.59 -16.03
C LYS A 6 10.01 4.29 -14.55
N GLU A 7 11.07 4.22 -13.75
CA GLU A 7 10.95 4.05 -12.30
C GLU A 7 10.68 5.38 -11.62
N LYS A 8 11.29 6.48 -12.10
CA LYS A 8 11.10 7.83 -11.52
C LYS A 8 9.64 8.27 -11.49
N LYS A 9 8.78 7.79 -12.41
CA LYS A 9 7.33 8.07 -12.32
C LYS A 9 6.70 7.61 -11.01
N TRP A 10 7.25 6.57 -10.38
CA TRP A 10 6.78 6.03 -9.10
C TRP A 10 7.34 6.76 -7.89
N LEU A 11 8.07 7.86 -8.09
CA LEU A 11 8.38 8.85 -7.06
C LEU A 11 7.27 9.90 -6.90
N GLN A 12 6.31 9.96 -7.84
CA GLN A 12 5.20 10.90 -7.79
C GLN A 12 4.28 10.62 -6.61
N GLU A 13 3.65 11.67 -6.09
CA GLU A 13 2.62 11.56 -5.06
C GLU A 13 1.23 11.42 -5.70
N GLY A 14 0.37 10.62 -5.07
CA GLY A 14 -1.05 10.59 -5.40
C GLY A 14 -1.85 11.53 -4.49
N LYS A 15 -3.16 11.63 -4.74
CA LYS A 15 -4.05 12.52 -3.97
C LYS A 15 -4.19 12.07 -2.50
N GLN A 16 -4.20 10.77 -2.24
CA GLN A 16 -4.28 10.21 -0.88
C GLN A 16 -2.89 10.20 -0.21
N SER A 17 -1.86 9.96 -1.01
CA SER A 17 -0.45 9.79 -0.62
C SER A 17 0.38 11.08 -0.79
N LYS A 18 -0.24 12.25 -0.64
CA LYS A 18 0.43 13.54 -0.76
C LYS A 18 1.57 13.68 0.25
N ILE A 19 2.75 14.09 -0.22
CA ILE A 19 3.96 14.24 0.58
C ILE A 19 4.00 15.65 1.18
N THR A 20 3.38 15.80 2.36
CA THR A 20 3.35 17.07 3.10
C THR A 20 4.67 17.38 3.80
N LYS A 21 4.82 18.59 4.36
CA LYS A 21 6.03 19.01 5.08
C LYS A 21 6.34 18.09 6.26
N GLU A 22 5.30 17.65 6.97
CA GLU A 22 5.41 16.73 8.11
C GLU A 22 5.92 15.36 7.67
N ILE A 23 5.40 14.83 6.56
CA ILE A 23 5.85 13.57 5.96
C ILE A 23 7.31 13.69 5.52
N LYS A 24 7.70 14.79 4.87
CA LYS A 24 9.11 15.03 4.51
C LYS A 24 10.00 15.07 5.76
N ALA A 25 9.54 15.70 6.85
CA ALA A 25 10.30 15.77 8.10
C ALA A 25 10.47 14.39 8.76
N ILE A 26 9.47 13.51 8.68
CA ILE A 26 9.58 12.12 9.11
C ILE A 26 10.59 11.38 8.22
N ALA A 27 10.43 11.47 6.89
CA ALA A 27 11.26 10.76 5.92
C ALA A 27 12.74 11.14 5.99
N LYS A 28 13.06 12.40 6.30
CA LYS A 28 14.44 12.88 6.51
C LYS A 28 15.19 12.12 7.63
N LYS A 29 14.48 11.49 8.56
CA LYS A 29 15.08 10.70 9.65
C LYS A 29 15.50 9.30 9.19
N PHE A 30 15.06 8.86 8.02
CA PHE A 30 15.44 7.57 7.46
C PHE A 30 16.73 7.73 6.66
N THR A 31 17.84 7.38 7.29
CA THR A 31 19.19 7.47 6.72
C THR A 31 19.67 6.12 6.19
N GLY A 32 20.81 6.12 5.50
CA GLY A 32 21.41 4.91 4.93
C GLY A 32 20.92 4.58 3.52
N ASN A 33 21.21 3.35 3.10
CA ASN A 33 20.83 2.81 1.80
C ASN A 33 19.31 2.50 1.73
N GLU A 34 18.84 2.09 0.55
CA GLU A 34 17.42 1.84 0.29
C GLU A 34 16.82 0.75 1.20
N PHE A 35 17.57 -0.32 1.50
CA PHE A 35 17.12 -1.38 2.42
C PHE A 35 17.00 -0.86 3.85
N GLU A 36 17.99 -0.11 4.31
CA GLU A 36 18.01 0.49 5.65
C GLU A 36 16.82 1.44 5.83
N LYS A 37 16.57 2.29 4.83
CA LYS A 37 15.40 3.19 4.81
C LYS A 37 14.09 2.42 4.87
N VAL A 38 13.90 1.37 4.06
CA VAL A 38 12.68 0.54 4.10
C VAL A 38 12.50 -0.11 5.48
N ARG A 39 13.58 -0.64 6.06
CA ARG A 39 13.55 -1.16 7.43
C ARG A 39 13.16 -0.08 8.44
N SER A 40 13.74 1.11 8.36
CA SER A 40 13.38 2.24 9.24
C SER A 40 11.92 2.65 9.09
N ILE A 41 11.36 2.61 7.87
CA ILE A 41 9.94 2.88 7.63
C ILE A 41 9.07 1.83 8.33
N PHE A 42 9.37 0.52 8.19
CA PHE A 42 8.64 -0.54 8.89
C PHE A 42 8.65 -0.31 10.41
N LEU A 43 9.84 -0.09 10.98
CA LEU A 43 10.01 0.16 12.41
C LEU A 43 9.24 1.42 12.87
N TRP A 44 9.28 2.48 12.07
CA TRP A 44 8.57 3.72 12.37
C TRP A 44 7.05 3.50 12.37
N ILE A 45 6.50 2.79 11.38
CA ILE A 45 5.07 2.49 11.31
C ILE A 45 4.63 1.69 12.54
N ASN A 46 5.31 0.60 12.89
CA ASN A 46 4.96 -0.21 14.07
C ASN A 46 5.01 0.58 15.38
N LYS A 47 6.00 1.47 15.49
CA LYS A 47 6.18 2.29 16.68
C LYS A 47 5.06 3.32 16.82
N ASN A 48 4.69 4.00 15.74
CA ASN A 48 3.88 5.22 15.79
C ASN A 48 2.41 5.04 15.38
N ILE A 49 2.07 4.00 14.62
CA ILE A 49 0.72 3.79 14.08
C ILE A 49 0.11 2.55 14.73
N LYS A 50 -0.94 2.74 15.53
CA LYS A 50 -1.63 1.67 16.27
C LYS A 50 -2.91 1.22 15.57
N ASN A 51 -3.52 0.15 16.06
CA ASN A 51 -4.86 -0.21 15.62
C ASN A 51 -5.87 0.88 15.99
N ALA A 52 -6.90 1.06 15.15
CA ALA A 52 -8.00 1.98 15.44
C ALA A 52 -8.62 1.70 16.82
N PRO A 53 -8.97 2.74 17.59
CA PRO A 53 -9.75 2.59 18.82
C PRO A 53 -11.08 1.84 18.58
N LYS A 54 -11.53 1.04 19.56
CA LYS A 54 -12.72 0.17 19.42
C LYS A 54 -14.02 0.92 19.07
N ASN A 55 -14.13 2.19 19.42
CA ASN A 55 -15.30 3.02 19.15
C ASN A 55 -15.34 3.59 17.71
N GLN A 56 -14.32 3.35 16.89
CA GLN A 56 -14.28 3.86 15.52
C GLN A 56 -15.09 2.97 14.59
N ASN A 57 -15.95 3.59 13.77
CA ASN A 57 -16.62 2.90 12.67
C ASN A 57 -15.67 2.79 11.47
N THR A 58 -14.83 1.77 11.48
CA THR A 58 -13.78 1.55 10.47
C THR A 58 -14.33 1.44 9.05
N ILE A 59 -15.53 0.88 8.87
CA ILE A 59 -16.19 0.78 7.56
C ILE A 59 -16.51 2.18 6.99
N LYS A 60 -16.99 3.11 7.83
CA LYS A 60 -17.29 4.49 7.39
C LYS A 60 -16.04 5.29 7.02
N ILE A 61 -14.89 4.92 7.58
CA ILE A 61 -13.60 5.63 7.46
C ILE A 61 -12.68 4.99 6.40
N PHE A 62 -12.92 3.72 6.05
CA PHE A 62 -12.14 2.96 5.07
C PHE A 62 -11.88 3.76 3.80
N ALA A 63 -10.60 3.86 3.43
CA ALA A 63 -10.13 4.56 2.24
C ALA A 63 -10.49 6.06 2.16
N LYS A 64 -10.88 6.72 3.25
CA LYS A 64 -11.22 8.16 3.22
C LYS A 64 -10.13 9.08 3.75
N ARG A 65 -9.15 8.55 4.47
CA ARG A 65 -8.08 9.35 5.08
C ARG A 65 -6.88 9.44 4.14
N SER A 66 -6.26 10.62 4.09
CA SER A 66 -4.95 10.82 3.48
C SER A 66 -3.83 10.28 4.37
N ALA A 67 -2.64 10.05 3.81
CA ALA A 67 -1.46 9.62 4.56
C ALA A 67 -1.17 10.56 5.75
N SER A 68 -1.22 11.88 5.54
CA SER A 68 -1.02 12.87 6.61
C SER A 68 -2.05 12.76 7.72
N LYS A 69 -3.33 12.49 7.38
CA LYS A 69 -4.38 12.32 8.39
C LYS A 69 -4.17 11.03 9.19
N ILE A 70 -3.81 9.92 8.54
CA ILE A 70 -3.54 8.66 9.22
C ILE A 70 -2.35 8.81 10.18
N ILE A 71 -1.27 9.45 9.72
CA ILE A 71 -0.08 9.74 10.55
C ILE A 71 -0.45 10.64 11.74
N LYS A 72 -1.20 11.72 11.50
CA LYS A 72 -1.63 12.65 12.57
C LYS A 72 -2.50 11.95 13.62
N ASP A 73 -3.38 11.06 13.17
CA ASP A 73 -4.25 10.29 14.05
C ASP A 73 -3.49 9.26 14.88
N GLY A 74 -2.35 8.77 14.39
CA GLY A 74 -1.54 7.76 15.07
C GLY A 74 -2.15 6.36 15.07
N TRP A 75 -3.16 6.11 14.22
CA TRP A 75 -3.80 4.80 14.12
C TRP A 75 -4.34 4.47 12.72
N HIS A 76 -4.42 3.18 12.40
CA HIS A 76 -4.85 2.62 11.12
C HIS A 76 -6.12 1.77 11.25
N THR A 77 -6.90 1.68 10.17
CA THR A 77 -8.08 0.81 10.08
C THR A 77 -7.76 -0.57 9.49
N GLY A 78 -6.57 -0.76 8.91
CA GLY A 78 -6.15 -2.05 8.33
C GLY A 78 -5.00 -1.90 7.35
N CYS A 79 -4.79 -2.94 6.53
CA CYS A 79 -3.71 -3.01 5.55
C CYS A 79 -3.71 -1.86 4.55
N HIS A 80 -4.88 -1.33 4.20
CA HIS A 80 -5.02 -0.20 3.30
C HIS A 80 -4.31 1.06 3.82
N ASP A 81 -4.65 1.49 5.03
CA ASP A 81 -4.04 2.68 5.67
C ASP A 81 -2.52 2.48 5.83
N ILE A 82 -2.09 1.29 6.25
CA ILE A 82 -0.68 0.95 6.43
C ILE A 82 0.08 1.01 5.10
N ALA A 83 -0.47 0.45 4.02
CA ALA A 83 0.13 0.50 2.70
C ALA A 83 0.21 1.94 2.17
N VAL A 84 -0.83 2.76 2.36
CA VAL A 84 -0.83 4.19 1.99
C VAL A 84 0.26 4.96 2.74
N ILE A 85 0.41 4.75 4.05
CA ILE A 85 1.51 5.38 4.82
C ILE A 85 2.86 4.92 4.28
N PHE A 86 3.03 3.61 4.09
CA PHE A 86 4.29 3.03 3.64
C PHE A 86 4.73 3.60 2.29
N VAL A 87 3.86 3.59 1.26
CA VAL A 87 4.22 4.12 -0.06
C VAL A 87 4.56 5.60 0.00
N THR A 88 3.86 6.35 0.85
CA THR A 88 4.08 7.79 1.02
C THR A 88 5.45 8.08 1.64
N LEU A 89 5.80 7.37 2.72
CA LEU A 89 7.10 7.51 3.39
C LEU A 89 8.27 7.02 2.52
N ALA A 90 8.08 5.94 1.77
CA ALA A 90 9.09 5.41 0.86
C ALA A 90 9.41 6.41 -0.26
N ARG A 91 8.37 6.97 -0.91
CA ARG A 91 8.56 8.02 -1.93
C ARG A 91 9.15 9.30 -1.37
N ALA A 92 8.73 9.72 -0.17
CA ALA A 92 9.33 10.85 0.52
C ALA A 92 10.80 10.62 0.88
N SER A 93 11.23 9.37 0.96
CA SER A 93 12.63 8.94 1.15
C SER A 93 13.39 8.72 -0.15
N ASN A 94 12.80 9.15 -1.27
CA ASN A 94 13.30 9.02 -2.65
C ASN A 94 13.41 7.56 -3.14
N ILE A 95 12.51 6.69 -2.70
CA ILE A 95 12.43 5.28 -3.15
C ILE A 95 11.21 5.13 -4.07
N PRO A 96 11.39 4.82 -5.37
CA PRO A 96 10.26 4.57 -6.27
C PRO A 96 9.39 3.43 -5.74
N THR A 97 8.10 3.70 -5.58
CA THR A 97 7.20 2.77 -4.90
C THR A 97 5.84 2.72 -5.57
N LYS A 98 5.27 1.53 -5.76
CA LYS A 98 3.91 1.30 -6.26
C LYS A 98 3.01 0.90 -5.11
N TYR A 99 1.79 1.41 -5.10
CA TYR A 99 0.71 0.85 -4.28
C TYR A 99 0.04 -0.29 -5.06
N ILE A 100 -0.22 -1.42 -4.41
CA ILE A 100 -0.86 -2.57 -5.03
C ILE A 100 -1.97 -3.07 -4.11
N GLU A 101 -3.14 -3.27 -4.71
CA GLU A 101 -4.31 -3.76 -4.00
C GLU A 101 -4.82 -5.03 -4.67
N GLY A 102 -5.03 -6.06 -3.85
CA GLY A 102 -5.42 -7.38 -4.30
C GLY A 102 -6.61 -7.91 -3.51
N ILE A 103 -7.40 -8.76 -4.17
CA ILE A 103 -8.51 -9.47 -3.55
C ILE A 103 -8.24 -10.96 -3.49
N ASP A 104 -8.58 -11.58 -2.36
CA ASP A 104 -8.33 -12.99 -2.10
C ASP A 104 -9.04 -13.88 -3.16
N LYS A 105 -8.30 -14.82 -3.74
CA LYS A 105 -8.80 -15.73 -4.79
C LYS A 105 -9.80 -16.76 -4.26
N ILE A 106 -9.61 -17.22 -3.02
CA ILE A 106 -10.41 -18.29 -2.40
C ILE A 106 -11.66 -17.69 -1.75
N ASN A 107 -11.49 -16.59 -1.01
CA ASN A 107 -12.58 -15.90 -0.35
C ASN A 107 -12.64 -14.42 -0.74
N PRO A 108 -13.12 -14.10 -1.96
CA PRO A 108 -13.28 -12.72 -2.39
C PRO A 108 -14.38 -11.97 -1.63
N HIS A 109 -15.03 -12.55 -0.61
CA HIS A 109 -15.96 -11.85 0.27
C HIS A 109 -15.20 -11.05 1.32
N ASN A 110 -15.02 -9.75 1.06
CA ASN A 110 -14.46 -8.77 2.00
C ASN A 110 -13.01 -9.03 2.44
N ARG A 111 -12.31 -10.03 1.87
CA ARG A 111 -10.89 -10.28 2.12
C ARG A 111 -10.07 -9.83 0.93
N GLY A 112 -9.11 -8.98 1.24
CA GLY A 112 -8.10 -8.51 0.32
C GLY A 112 -6.89 -8.06 1.11
N HIS A 113 -5.85 -7.71 0.40
CA HIS A 113 -4.63 -7.21 1.00
C HIS A 113 -4.06 -6.07 0.18
N CYS A 114 -3.40 -5.14 0.87
CA CYS A 114 -2.72 -4.00 0.26
C CYS A 114 -1.25 -4.11 0.60
N VAL A 115 -0.40 -4.02 -0.43
CA VAL A 115 1.05 -4.09 -0.31
C VAL A 115 1.68 -3.00 -1.16
N ALA A 116 3.00 -2.90 -1.08
CA ALA A 116 3.77 -2.02 -1.94
C ALA A 116 4.81 -2.81 -2.72
N GLU A 117 5.14 -2.36 -3.92
CA GLU A 117 6.40 -2.73 -4.58
C GLU A 117 7.36 -1.56 -4.48
N VAL A 118 8.56 -1.80 -3.95
CA VAL A 118 9.64 -0.81 -3.81
C VAL A 118 10.78 -1.15 -4.78
N TYR A 119 11.33 -0.15 -5.44
CA TYR A 119 12.49 -0.33 -6.31
C TYR A 119 13.75 -0.15 -5.49
N ILE A 120 14.48 -1.24 -5.26
CA ILE A 120 15.70 -1.28 -4.47
C ILE A 120 16.78 -1.96 -5.30
N SER A 121 17.97 -1.34 -5.38
CA SER A 121 19.14 -1.95 -6.03
C SER A 121 18.83 -2.53 -7.42
N LYS A 122 18.10 -1.76 -8.23
CA LYS A 122 17.67 -2.09 -9.61
C LYS A 122 16.61 -3.21 -9.74
N SER A 123 15.95 -3.60 -8.65
CA SER A 123 14.91 -4.63 -8.66
C SER A 123 13.66 -4.17 -7.93
N TRP A 124 12.48 -4.57 -8.42
CA TRP A 124 11.23 -4.42 -7.68
C TRP A 124 11.13 -5.52 -6.63
N MET A 125 10.93 -5.13 -5.38
CA MET A 125 10.71 -6.01 -4.25
C MET A 125 9.34 -5.72 -3.63
N LEU A 126 8.65 -6.74 -3.13
CA LEU A 126 7.34 -6.56 -2.51
C LEU A 126 7.53 -6.31 -1.02
N ALA A 127 7.07 -5.16 -0.56
CA ALA A 127 7.04 -4.77 0.84
C ALA A 127 5.62 -4.96 1.39
N ASP A 128 5.48 -5.85 2.36
CA ASP A 128 4.27 -6.02 3.15
C ASP A 128 4.47 -5.34 4.51
N ALA A 129 4.07 -4.07 4.59
CA ALA A 129 4.22 -3.25 5.79
C ALA A 129 3.33 -3.69 6.96
N THR A 130 2.29 -4.50 6.72
CA THR A 130 1.52 -5.08 7.82
C THR A 130 2.23 -6.27 8.46
N LYS A 131 3.10 -6.96 7.71
CA LYS A 131 3.86 -8.11 8.16
C LYS A 131 5.34 -7.81 8.40
N ASN A 132 5.77 -6.56 8.22
CA ASN A 132 7.18 -6.14 8.31
C ASN A 132 8.10 -7.00 7.45
N SER A 133 7.65 -7.35 6.26
CA SER A 133 8.32 -8.32 5.39
C SER A 133 8.68 -7.71 4.04
N LEU A 134 9.83 -8.12 3.50
CA LEU A 134 10.30 -7.74 2.17
C LEU A 134 10.59 -9.01 1.35
N TYR A 135 10.01 -9.11 0.16
CA TYR A 135 10.14 -10.26 -0.73
C TYR A 135 10.91 -9.84 -1.99
N PHE A 136 12.04 -10.50 -2.24
CA PHE A 136 12.93 -10.21 -3.37
C PHE A 136 12.32 -10.54 -4.74
N LEU A 137 11.42 -11.53 -4.79
CA LEU A 137 10.72 -11.94 -6.00
C LEU A 137 9.21 -11.71 -5.80
N PRO A 138 8.68 -10.51 -6.14
CA PRO A 138 7.28 -10.16 -5.90
C PRO A 138 6.29 -11.22 -6.39
N THR A 139 6.47 -11.71 -7.61
CA THR A 139 5.58 -12.69 -8.26
C THR A 139 5.54 -14.05 -7.56
N ARG A 140 6.55 -14.38 -6.75
CA ARG A 140 6.60 -15.61 -5.94
C ARG A 140 6.10 -15.41 -4.50
N SER A 141 5.71 -14.19 -4.12
CA SER A 141 5.14 -13.93 -2.81
C SER A 141 3.75 -14.55 -2.66
N SER A 142 3.39 -14.89 -1.43
CA SER A 142 2.04 -15.37 -1.10
C SER A 142 0.96 -14.37 -1.49
N PHE A 143 1.27 -13.07 -1.46
CA PHE A 143 0.36 -12.02 -1.93
C PHE A 143 -0.08 -12.26 -3.39
N TYR A 144 0.85 -12.34 -4.34
CA TYR A 144 0.53 -12.54 -5.75
C TYR A 144 -0.06 -13.93 -6.04
N GLN A 145 0.35 -14.95 -5.28
CA GLN A 145 -0.20 -16.30 -5.43
C GLN A 145 -1.67 -16.37 -4.99
N GLN A 146 -2.03 -15.67 -3.92
CA GLN A 146 -3.34 -15.79 -3.28
C GLN A 146 -4.33 -14.71 -3.69
N ASN A 147 -3.91 -13.66 -4.40
CA ASN A 147 -4.78 -12.53 -4.74
C ASN A 147 -4.91 -12.31 -6.25
N TYR A 148 -6.12 -11.95 -6.69
CA TYR A 148 -6.31 -11.25 -7.97
C TYR A 148 -5.93 -9.79 -7.77
N ILE A 149 -5.10 -9.23 -8.66
CA ILE A 149 -4.71 -7.83 -8.57
C ILE A 149 -5.85 -6.95 -9.08
N LEU A 150 -6.36 -6.08 -8.21
CA LEU A 150 -7.40 -5.12 -8.56
C LEU A 150 -6.82 -3.91 -9.28
N GLY A 151 -5.65 -3.45 -8.82
CA GLY A 151 -4.93 -2.38 -9.49
C GLY A 151 -3.57 -2.10 -8.88
N ILE A 152 -2.80 -1.33 -9.65
CA ILE A 152 -1.47 -0.84 -9.29
C ILE A 152 -1.49 0.66 -9.57
N GLY A 153 -1.17 1.47 -8.57
CA GLY A 153 -1.27 2.92 -8.67
C GLY A 153 -0.36 3.67 -7.71
N LEU A 154 -0.56 4.97 -7.63
CA LEU A 154 0.13 5.82 -6.66
C LEU A 154 -0.41 5.59 -5.24
N ASP A 155 -1.71 5.39 -5.10
CA ASP A 155 -2.39 5.07 -3.85
C ASP A 155 -3.75 4.43 -4.17
N SER A 156 -4.56 4.17 -3.15
CA SER A 156 -5.86 3.54 -3.38
C SER A 156 -6.82 4.42 -4.16
N TRP A 157 -6.74 5.75 -4.01
CA TRP A 157 -7.62 6.66 -4.74
C TRP A 157 -7.32 6.66 -6.22
N ASP A 158 -6.05 6.47 -6.58
CA ASP A 158 -5.58 6.27 -7.95
C ASP A 158 -6.05 4.92 -8.53
N VAL A 159 -6.08 3.86 -7.71
CA VAL A 159 -6.66 2.56 -8.08
C VAL A 159 -8.20 2.60 -8.19
N GLY A 160 -8.83 3.69 -7.74
CA GLY A 160 -10.28 3.90 -7.83
C GLY A 160 -11.06 3.41 -6.61
N ILE A 161 -10.40 3.10 -5.49
CA ILE A 161 -11.02 2.67 -4.25
C ILE A 161 -10.91 3.81 -3.23
N LYS A 162 -12.02 4.52 -2.99
CA LYS A 162 -12.10 5.70 -2.11
C LYS A 162 -13.05 5.49 -0.93
N SER A 163 -13.70 4.33 -0.89
CA SER A 163 -14.66 3.94 0.12
C SER A 163 -14.84 2.42 0.15
N PHE A 164 -15.48 1.93 1.21
CA PHE A 164 -15.83 0.51 1.31
C PHE A 164 -16.86 0.08 0.24
N LYS A 165 -17.66 1.03 -0.27
CA LYS A 165 -18.57 0.79 -1.39
C LYS A 165 -17.78 0.49 -2.66
N ASP A 166 -16.78 1.30 -2.98
CA ASP A 166 -15.92 1.10 -4.15
C ASP A 166 -15.18 -0.24 -4.07
N TRP A 167 -14.66 -0.59 -2.88
CA TRP A 167 -14.05 -1.89 -2.63
C TRP A 167 -15.02 -3.05 -2.95
N LYS A 168 -16.25 -2.98 -2.43
CA LYS A 168 -17.28 -3.99 -2.70
C LYS A 168 -17.59 -4.09 -4.19
N GLU A 169 -17.69 -2.97 -4.90
CA GLU A 169 -17.96 -2.97 -6.34
C GLU A 169 -16.84 -3.64 -7.13
N HIS A 170 -15.57 -3.34 -6.83
CA HIS A 170 -14.41 -4.01 -7.42
C HIS A 170 -14.39 -5.52 -7.11
N SER A 171 -14.65 -5.89 -5.86
CA SER A 171 -14.79 -7.29 -5.44
C SER A 171 -15.85 -8.04 -6.26
N GLN A 172 -17.02 -7.43 -6.44
CA GLN A 172 -18.10 -8.05 -7.22
C GLN A 172 -17.75 -8.19 -8.70
N ARG A 173 -17.00 -7.24 -9.28
CA ARG A 173 -16.52 -7.34 -10.66
C ARG A 173 -15.60 -8.54 -10.85
N VAL A 174 -14.62 -8.74 -9.95
CA VAL A 174 -13.72 -9.90 -10.00
C VAL A 174 -14.51 -11.20 -9.87
N LYS A 175 -15.47 -11.28 -8.93
CA LYS A 175 -16.32 -12.47 -8.79
C LYS A 175 -17.07 -12.82 -10.07
N ARG A 176 -17.66 -11.82 -10.74
CA ARG A 176 -18.36 -12.04 -12.01
C ARG A 176 -17.41 -12.54 -13.09
N ALA A 177 -16.19 -12.03 -13.16
CA ALA A 177 -15.18 -12.48 -14.11
C ALA A 177 -14.75 -13.93 -13.84
N VAL A 178 -14.43 -14.28 -12.59
CA VAL A 178 -14.04 -15.65 -12.20
C VAL A 178 -15.16 -16.65 -12.49
N LYS A 179 -16.41 -16.31 -12.14
CA LYS A 179 -17.57 -17.18 -12.44
C LYS A 179 -17.79 -17.41 -13.94
N ARG A 180 -17.42 -16.47 -14.81
CA ARG A 180 -17.52 -16.64 -16.26
C ARG A 180 -16.48 -17.64 -16.77
N ILE A 181 -15.24 -17.53 -16.30
CA ILE A 181 -14.14 -18.42 -16.68
C ILE A 181 -14.44 -19.86 -16.24
N GLN A 182 -14.94 -20.07 -15.02
CA GLN A 182 -15.26 -21.42 -14.52
C GLN A 182 -16.44 -22.12 -15.20
N LYS A 183 -17.25 -21.39 -15.97
CA LYS A 183 -18.37 -21.95 -16.74
C LYS A 183 -17.98 -22.32 -18.18
N THR A 184 -16.74 -22.05 -18.56
CA THR A 184 -16.16 -22.36 -19.87
C THR A 184 -15.24 -23.56 -19.71
#